data_AF-A0A7R9THL9-F1
#
_entry.id   AF-A0A7R9THL9-F1
#
_cell.length_a   1.000
_cell.length_b   1.000
_cell.length_c   1.000
_cell.angle_alpha   90.00
_cell.angle_beta   90.00
_cell.angle_gamma   90.00
#
_symmetry.space_group_name_H-M   'P 1'
#
loop_
_entity.id
_entity.type
_entity.pdbx_description
1 polymer ?
#
loop_
_entity_poly.entity_id
_entity_poly.type
_entity_poly.pdbx_seq_one_letter_code
_entity_poly.pdbx_strand_id
1 'polypeptide(L)'
;MATAATSVALVASSTRRARRPRWTSCPTRCGASPFGGGEIPPAGGSAFGSATTKTSGSASPFGGAGSSSATDPFATGTRDRKPTNETSSPARPSSSSSSSSTSVSYRAWDDVEVYEVPDDLRRAGSSRVEEHVTFYGLDELFPGSGLGETFNASAAFRTAIRAAMREDMFVPDPSKRDKINTAISSLGCSVMVNWKRSKSGYAALTKVFESNGVRGVTGEAFILALGGLCGTESHGSLIDITGTGRRKERHSWHQDSGLDRRTVMLGFPPSDGFDGVGVFSHAAKLSHPLRRADGDDAEGAVIQWEDFDAGELPVEVIGRPEYRPGHEVMVYCDATHVHSAPDETNRESVWRFM
;
A
#
# COMPACT_ATOMS: atom_id res chain seq x y z
N MET A 1 -1.42 -69.46 -3.03
CA MET A 1 -0.17 -69.44 -2.25
C MET A 1 0.85 -68.69 -3.10
N ALA A 2 1.06 -67.39 -2.83
CA ALA A 2 2.20 -66.85 -2.06
C ALA A 2 3.54 -67.11 -2.78
N THR A 3 4.43 -66.17 -3.09
CA THR A 3 4.64 -64.78 -2.59
C THR A 3 5.65 -64.07 -3.51
N ALA A 4 5.64 -62.74 -3.47
CA ALA A 4 6.46 -61.80 -4.22
C ALA A 4 7.96 -61.78 -3.85
N ALA A 5 8.79 -61.27 -4.77
CA ALA A 5 10.09 -60.69 -4.45
C ALA A 5 10.28 -59.38 -5.23
N THR A 6 10.21 -58.28 -4.48
CA THR A 6 10.37 -56.88 -4.89
C THR A 6 11.87 -56.56 -5.01
N SER A 7 12.30 -55.96 -6.12
CA SER A 7 13.62 -55.33 -6.24
C SER A 7 13.51 -53.83 -5.94
N VAL A 8 14.18 -53.38 -4.89
CA VAL A 8 14.30 -51.97 -4.48
C VAL A 8 15.62 -51.45 -5.03
N ALA A 9 15.58 -50.47 -5.92
CA ALA A 9 16.74 -49.69 -6.31
C ALA A 9 16.88 -48.50 -5.36
N LEU A 10 17.95 -48.49 -4.55
CA LEU A 10 18.41 -47.33 -3.80
C LEU A 10 19.01 -46.32 -4.79
N VAL A 11 18.40 -45.13 -4.91
CA VAL A 11 19.08 -43.95 -5.44
C VAL A 11 19.37 -43.02 -4.26
N ALA A 12 20.66 -42.84 -4.00
CA ALA A 12 21.18 -41.97 -2.95
C ALA A 12 20.83 -40.51 -3.23
N SER A 13 20.12 -39.89 -2.29
CA SER A 13 19.87 -38.46 -2.23
C SER A 13 21.17 -37.70 -1.94
N SER A 14 21.65 -36.93 -2.92
CA SER A 14 22.69 -35.92 -2.71
C SER A 14 22.02 -34.58 -2.42
N THR A 15 21.77 -34.30 -1.15
CA THR A 15 21.34 -32.97 -0.68
C THR A 15 22.51 -32.00 -0.70
N ARG A 16 22.84 -31.46 -1.88
CA ARG A 16 23.59 -30.20 -1.95
C ARG A 16 22.65 -29.06 -1.56
N ARG A 17 22.68 -28.76 -0.26
CA ARG A 17 22.09 -27.56 0.34
C ARG A 17 22.73 -26.32 -0.33
N ALA A 18 22.08 -25.80 -1.37
CA ALA A 18 22.47 -24.53 -1.97
C ALA A 18 22.33 -23.46 -0.89
N ARG A 19 23.45 -22.83 -0.54
CA ARG A 19 23.49 -21.69 0.36
C ARG A 19 22.64 -20.57 -0.23
N ARG A 20 21.55 -20.22 0.46
CA ARG A 20 20.71 -19.06 0.14
C ARG A 20 21.58 -17.81 -0.02
N PRO A 21 21.48 -17.05 -1.13
CA PRO A 21 22.04 -15.72 -1.17
C PRO A 21 21.21 -14.81 -0.25
N ARG A 22 21.86 -14.22 0.74
CA ARG A 22 21.30 -13.16 1.59
C ARG A 22 21.13 -11.93 0.69
N TRP A 23 19.91 -11.67 0.22
CA TRP A 23 19.57 -10.39 -0.39
C TRP A 23 18.75 -9.57 0.60
N THR A 24 19.37 -8.45 0.96
CA THR A 24 18.85 -7.36 1.76
C THR A 24 17.60 -6.77 1.11
N SER A 25 16.53 -6.68 1.91
CA SER A 25 15.54 -5.58 1.96
C SER A 25 15.51 -4.61 0.77
N CYS A 26 14.33 -4.44 0.19
CA CYS A 26 13.95 -3.24 -0.56
C CYS A 26 14.56 -1.98 0.07
N PRO A 27 15.17 -1.08 -0.71
CA PRO A 27 15.68 0.17 -0.18
C PRO A 27 14.52 1.14 0.06
N THR A 28 13.73 0.89 1.10
CA THR A 28 12.86 1.91 1.68
C THR A 28 13.80 2.90 2.38
N ARG A 29 14.08 4.03 1.73
CA ARG A 29 14.81 5.12 2.39
C ARG A 29 13.86 5.95 3.27
N CYS A 30 13.12 5.27 4.13
CA CYS A 30 12.48 5.74 5.36
C CYS A 30 12.43 4.50 6.27
N GLY A 31 13.02 4.60 7.46
CA GLY A 31 13.57 3.48 8.23
C GLY A 31 12.65 2.26 8.44
N ALA A 32 13.28 1.09 8.47
CA ALA A 32 12.65 -0.19 8.80
C ALA A 32 11.86 -0.12 10.11
N SER A 33 10.59 -0.56 10.05
CA SER A 33 9.78 -0.91 11.22
C SER A 33 10.11 -2.34 11.66
N PRO A 34 10.51 -2.57 12.92
CA PRO A 34 10.72 -3.91 13.45
C PRO A 34 9.55 -4.27 14.37
N PHE A 35 8.54 -4.97 13.88
CA PHE A 35 7.63 -5.70 14.77
C PHE A 35 7.38 -7.08 14.18
N GLY A 36 8.19 -8.03 14.65
CA GLY A 36 7.88 -9.45 14.60
C GLY A 36 6.77 -9.77 15.60
N GLY A 37 6.04 -10.86 15.32
CA GLY A 37 4.89 -11.30 16.07
C GLY A 37 5.10 -11.38 17.58
N GLY A 38 4.11 -10.90 18.31
CA GLY A 38 3.97 -11.05 19.75
C GLY A 38 2.50 -11.01 20.11
N GLU A 39 2.03 -12.11 20.70
CA GLU A 39 0.67 -12.36 21.15
C GLU A 39 0.13 -11.24 22.06
N ILE A 40 -1.16 -10.91 21.89
CA ILE A 40 -1.92 -10.06 22.80
C ILE A 40 -2.65 -10.99 23.80
N PRO A 41 -2.41 -10.92 25.12
CA PRO A 41 -3.20 -11.68 26.09
C PRO A 41 -4.57 -11.01 26.35
N PRO A 42 -5.61 -11.78 26.69
CA PRO A 42 -6.96 -11.25 26.89
C PRO A 42 -7.16 -10.61 28.27
N ALA A 43 -8.23 -9.82 28.35
CA ALA A 43 -8.59 -8.93 29.45
C ALA A 43 -9.00 -9.61 30.76
N GLY A 44 -8.63 -8.98 31.87
CA GLY A 44 -9.24 -9.04 33.21
C GLY A 44 -8.74 -7.79 33.96
N GLY A 45 -9.57 -6.90 34.51
CA GLY A 45 -10.40 -7.11 35.69
C GLY A 45 -9.98 -6.05 36.73
N SER A 46 -10.92 -5.19 37.10
CA SER A 46 -10.81 -3.98 37.94
C SER A 46 -10.08 -4.14 39.29
N ALA A 47 -9.38 -3.08 39.77
CA ALA A 47 -9.52 -2.56 41.14
C ALA A 47 -8.78 -1.22 41.38
N PHE A 48 -9.41 -0.41 42.23
CA PHE A 48 -9.08 0.91 42.77
C PHE A 48 -7.70 1.10 43.41
N GLY A 49 -7.22 2.35 43.44
CA GLY A 49 -6.20 2.82 44.39
C GLY A 49 -5.84 4.30 44.23
N SER A 50 -6.44 5.15 45.05
CA SER A 50 -6.20 6.60 45.19
C SER A 50 -4.89 6.91 45.93
N ALA A 51 -4.18 7.97 45.52
CA ALA A 51 -3.33 8.78 46.43
C ALA A 51 -2.96 10.14 45.82
N THR A 52 -3.49 11.19 46.44
CA THR A 52 -3.07 12.60 46.42
C THR A 52 -1.68 12.83 47.04
N THR A 53 -0.87 13.76 46.51
CA THR A 53 -0.53 15.08 47.12
C THR A 53 0.73 15.78 46.54
N LYS A 54 0.57 17.12 46.36
CA LYS A 54 1.46 18.25 46.71
C LYS A 54 2.81 18.54 45.99
N THR A 55 2.73 19.62 45.19
CA THR A 55 3.43 20.94 45.26
C THR A 55 4.96 21.08 45.35
N SER A 56 5.39 22.16 44.67
CA SER A 56 6.65 22.96 44.75
C SER A 56 7.68 22.55 43.68
N GLY A 57 8.38 23.45 42.99
CA GLY A 57 8.52 24.90 43.11
C GLY A 57 9.91 25.28 42.60
N SER A 58 9.98 26.38 41.85
CA SER A 58 11.16 27.23 41.61
C SER A 58 12.20 26.87 40.52
N ALA A 59 12.37 27.88 39.67
CA ALA A 59 13.61 28.53 39.28
C ALA A 59 14.51 27.89 38.21
N SER A 60 14.39 28.47 37.01
CA SER A 60 15.51 28.69 36.08
C SER A 60 16.58 29.60 36.69
N PRO A 61 17.85 29.41 36.29
CA PRO A 61 18.75 30.54 36.16
C PRO A 61 19.67 30.47 34.92
N PHE A 62 19.71 31.57 34.15
CA PHE A 62 20.70 32.02 33.13
C PHE A 62 20.94 31.10 31.90
N GLY A 63 20.91 31.55 30.65
CA GLY A 63 21.22 32.86 30.07
C GLY A 63 22.43 32.71 29.15
N GLY A 64 22.29 32.88 27.84
CA GLY A 64 23.43 32.84 26.91
C GLY A 64 23.06 32.77 25.43
N ALA A 65 23.36 33.85 24.72
CA ALA A 65 23.07 34.10 23.32
C ALA A 65 23.84 33.22 22.33
N GLY A 66 23.28 33.06 21.12
CA GLY A 66 23.95 32.43 19.98
C GLY A 66 23.09 32.46 18.73
N SER A 67 23.10 33.59 18.03
CA SER A 67 22.52 33.71 16.68
C SER A 67 23.29 32.81 15.71
N SER A 68 22.58 32.04 14.89
CA SER A 68 23.09 31.70 13.55
C SER A 68 21.93 31.61 12.58
N SER A 69 22.07 32.42 11.54
CA SER A 69 21.14 32.70 10.48
C SER A 69 20.87 31.48 9.60
N ALA A 70 19.61 31.39 9.19
CA ALA A 70 19.14 30.58 8.09
C ALA A 70 19.99 30.77 6.82
N THR A 71 20.31 29.68 6.14
CA THR A 71 20.76 29.69 4.75
C THR A 71 19.70 29.01 3.90
N ASP A 72 19.16 29.80 2.98
CA ASP A 72 18.16 29.43 1.99
C ASP A 72 18.81 28.64 0.84
N PRO A 73 18.35 27.41 0.52
CA PRO A 73 18.91 26.59 -0.55
C PRO A 73 18.44 26.99 -1.98
N PHE A 74 17.71 28.10 -2.16
CA PHE A 74 17.21 28.56 -3.47
C PHE A 74 17.89 29.81 -4.05
N ALA A 75 19.10 30.16 -3.60
CA ALA A 75 19.87 31.24 -4.21
C ALA A 75 20.35 30.86 -5.63
N THR A 76 19.66 31.40 -6.63
CA THR A 76 19.93 31.31 -8.06
C THR A 76 21.20 32.08 -8.43
N GLY A 77 22.27 31.34 -8.73
CA GLY A 77 23.53 31.88 -9.24
C GLY A 77 23.59 31.84 -10.76
N THR A 78 23.24 32.95 -11.40
CA THR A 78 23.60 33.26 -12.80
C THR A 78 25.11 33.23 -12.99
N ARG A 79 25.60 32.40 -13.92
CA ARG A 79 26.96 32.49 -14.46
C ARG A 79 26.93 32.48 -15.98
N ASP A 80 27.20 33.65 -16.53
CA ASP A 80 27.68 33.88 -17.89
C ASP A 80 28.98 33.12 -18.15
N ARG A 81 29.06 32.45 -19.32
CA ARG A 81 30.33 32.31 -20.07
C ARG A 81 30.06 32.13 -21.56
N LYS A 82 30.74 32.99 -22.33
CA LYS A 82 30.72 33.25 -23.78
C LYS A 82 31.24 32.07 -24.66
N PRO A 83 31.05 32.14 -25.99
CA PRO A 83 31.01 31.01 -26.93
C PRO A 83 32.39 30.65 -27.52
N THR A 84 32.51 29.44 -28.07
CA THR A 84 33.55 29.12 -29.06
C THR A 84 33.06 28.17 -30.15
N ASN A 85 33.22 28.66 -31.38
CA ASN A 85 33.45 28.06 -32.70
C ASN A 85 32.76 26.75 -33.15
N GLU A 86 32.02 26.97 -34.24
CA GLU A 86 31.72 26.03 -35.31
C GLU A 86 32.99 25.39 -35.90
N THR A 87 32.95 24.08 -36.11
CA THR A 87 33.68 23.43 -37.21
C THR A 87 32.85 22.28 -37.72
N SER A 88 32.37 22.45 -38.95
CA SER A 88 31.55 21.56 -39.75
C SER A 88 32.32 20.35 -40.28
N SER A 89 31.72 19.16 -40.19
CA SER A 89 31.98 17.99 -41.05
C SER A 89 30.83 16.96 -40.93
N PRO A 90 30.58 16.14 -41.97
CA PRO A 90 29.23 15.90 -42.49
C PRO A 90 28.45 14.77 -41.82
N ALA A 91 27.12 14.90 -41.88
CA ALA A 91 26.13 13.97 -41.37
C ALA A 91 26.22 12.59 -42.03
N ARG A 92 26.36 11.57 -41.17
CA ARG A 92 26.17 10.15 -41.51
C ARG A 92 24.68 9.84 -41.28
N PRO A 93 23.96 9.21 -42.21
CA PRO A 93 22.54 8.95 -42.01
C PRO A 93 22.39 7.93 -40.89
N SER A 94 21.99 8.39 -39.70
CA SER A 94 21.51 7.51 -38.66
C SER A 94 20.19 6.91 -39.15
N SER A 95 20.22 5.64 -39.49
CA SER A 95 19.04 4.81 -39.65
C SER A 95 18.21 4.91 -38.37
N SER A 96 17.21 5.79 -38.38
CA SER A 96 16.18 5.85 -37.37
C SER A 96 15.30 4.62 -37.55
N SER A 97 15.78 3.47 -37.05
CA SER A 97 14.89 2.43 -36.61
C SER A 97 14.18 2.98 -35.38
N SER A 98 13.13 3.75 -35.64
CA SER A 98 12.07 3.98 -34.67
C SER A 98 11.52 2.61 -34.32
N SER A 99 12.11 1.99 -33.29
CA SER A 99 11.46 0.90 -32.57
C SER A 99 10.16 1.51 -32.08
N SER A 100 9.07 1.26 -32.80
CA SER A 100 7.73 1.46 -32.27
C SER A 100 7.68 0.57 -31.03
N SER A 101 7.93 1.17 -29.86
CA SER A 101 7.52 0.55 -28.62
C SER A 101 6.02 0.47 -28.74
N THR A 102 5.51 -0.69 -29.16
CA THR A 102 4.10 -1.02 -29.08
C THR A 102 3.77 -0.82 -27.61
N SER A 103 3.20 0.33 -27.25
CA SER A 103 2.79 0.59 -25.89
C SER A 103 1.74 -0.47 -25.62
N VAL A 104 2.09 -1.43 -24.78
CA VAL A 104 1.17 -2.48 -24.37
C VAL A 104 -0.04 -1.77 -23.77
N SER A 105 -1.15 -1.82 -24.51
CA SER A 105 -2.42 -1.26 -24.07
C SER A 105 -3.06 -2.31 -23.16
N TYR A 106 -2.68 -2.37 -21.88
CA TYR A 106 -3.41 -3.22 -20.92
C TYR A 106 -4.87 -2.77 -20.86
N ARG A 107 -5.77 -3.75 -20.72
CA ARG A 107 -7.22 -3.57 -20.84
C ARG A 107 -7.83 -3.09 -19.52
N ALA A 108 -9.06 -2.56 -19.59
CA ALA A 108 -9.84 -2.23 -18.41
C ALA A 108 -10.09 -3.48 -17.56
N TRP A 109 -10.24 -3.30 -16.24
CA TRP A 109 -10.44 -4.41 -15.30
C TRP A 109 -11.60 -5.34 -15.68
N ASP A 110 -12.71 -4.80 -16.18
CA ASP A 110 -13.88 -5.61 -16.54
C ASP A 110 -13.69 -6.40 -17.84
N ASP A 111 -12.71 -6.00 -18.67
CA ASP A 111 -12.45 -6.60 -19.98
C ASP A 111 -11.37 -7.68 -19.97
N VAL A 112 -10.62 -7.84 -18.87
CA VAL A 112 -9.55 -8.85 -18.78
C VAL A 112 -10.07 -10.25 -18.47
N GLU A 113 -9.38 -11.22 -19.07
CA GLU A 113 -9.65 -12.63 -18.86
C GLU A 113 -9.26 -13.06 -17.45
N VAL A 114 -9.94 -14.10 -16.96
CA VAL A 114 -9.55 -14.76 -15.73
C VAL A 114 -8.38 -15.69 -16.04
N TYR A 115 -7.27 -15.52 -15.33
CA TYR A 115 -6.13 -16.42 -15.40
C TYR A 115 -6.53 -17.80 -14.89
N GLU A 116 -6.50 -18.78 -15.78
CA GLU A 116 -6.73 -20.17 -15.43
C GLU A 116 -5.50 -20.70 -14.68
N VAL A 117 -5.66 -20.90 -13.37
CA VAL A 117 -4.58 -21.31 -12.47
C VAL A 117 -4.31 -22.79 -12.76
N PRO A 118 -3.07 -23.17 -13.10
CA PRO A 118 -2.71 -24.58 -13.28
C PRO A 118 -3.03 -25.42 -12.05
N ASP A 119 -3.47 -26.67 -12.26
CA ASP A 119 -3.94 -27.56 -11.17
C ASP A 119 -2.93 -27.72 -10.04
N ASP A 120 -1.63 -27.76 -10.36
CA ASP A 120 -0.55 -27.91 -9.39
C ASP A 120 -0.30 -26.63 -8.57
N LEU A 121 -0.82 -25.48 -9.00
CA LEU A 121 -0.75 -24.20 -8.28
C LEU A 121 -2.03 -23.89 -7.50
N ARG A 122 -3.09 -24.67 -7.65
CA ARG A 122 -4.36 -24.45 -6.94
C ARG A 122 -4.23 -24.85 -5.48
N ARG A 123 -4.81 -24.05 -4.59
CA ARG A 123 -5.05 -24.44 -3.19
C ARG A 123 -5.91 -25.69 -3.14
N ALA A 124 -5.52 -26.69 -2.35
CA ALA A 124 -6.23 -27.95 -2.29
C ALA A 124 -7.68 -27.76 -1.82
N GLY A 125 -8.63 -28.37 -2.54
CA GLY A 125 -10.06 -28.30 -2.21
C GLY A 125 -10.73 -26.94 -2.45
N SER A 126 -10.02 -25.96 -3.02
CA SER A 126 -10.62 -24.69 -3.38
C SER A 126 -11.60 -24.80 -4.55
N SER A 127 -12.65 -23.99 -4.52
CA SER A 127 -13.58 -23.84 -5.63
C SER A 127 -13.09 -22.76 -6.60
N ARG A 128 -13.68 -22.75 -7.80
CA ARG A 128 -13.51 -21.64 -8.74
C ARG A 128 -13.95 -20.33 -8.09
N VAL A 129 -13.21 -19.26 -8.36
CA VAL A 129 -13.51 -17.90 -7.93
C VAL A 129 -14.53 -17.29 -8.89
N GLU A 130 -15.65 -16.82 -8.34
CA GLU A 130 -16.72 -16.16 -9.08
C GLU A 130 -16.64 -14.63 -8.97
N GLU A 131 -16.04 -14.11 -7.90
CA GLU A 131 -15.93 -12.67 -7.62
C GLU A 131 -14.50 -12.28 -7.24
N HIS A 132 -14.01 -11.18 -7.80
CA HIS A 132 -12.63 -10.73 -7.63
C HIS A 132 -12.55 -9.38 -6.91
N VAL A 133 -13.13 -8.34 -7.51
CA VAL A 133 -13.08 -6.96 -7.03
C VAL A 133 -14.48 -6.37 -7.05
N THR A 134 -14.82 -5.64 -6.00
CA THR A 134 -16.00 -4.79 -5.92
C THR A 134 -15.57 -3.35 -5.74
N PHE A 135 -16.16 -2.43 -6.48
CA PHE A 135 -15.96 -0.99 -6.30
C PHE A 135 -17.14 -0.40 -5.54
N TYR A 136 -16.84 0.60 -4.70
CA TYR A 136 -17.84 1.37 -3.98
C TYR A 136 -17.61 2.86 -4.17
N GLY A 137 -18.72 3.57 -4.28
CA GLY A 137 -18.73 5.02 -4.24
C GLY A 137 -18.66 5.55 -2.81
N LEU A 138 -17.94 6.66 -2.56
CA LEU A 138 -18.02 7.31 -1.25
C LEU A 138 -19.45 7.82 -0.93
N ASP A 139 -20.20 8.29 -1.92
CA ASP A 139 -21.60 8.69 -1.71
C ASP A 139 -22.56 7.48 -1.61
N GLU A 140 -22.14 6.29 -2.04
CA GLU A 140 -22.86 5.04 -1.77
C GLU A 140 -22.69 4.63 -0.30
N LEU A 141 -21.45 4.71 0.21
CA LEU A 141 -21.13 4.38 1.60
C LEU A 141 -21.67 5.42 2.59
N PHE A 142 -21.77 6.69 2.18
CA PHE A 142 -22.22 7.80 3.02
C PHE A 142 -23.31 8.62 2.31
N PRO A 143 -24.51 8.04 2.14
CA PRO A 143 -25.56 8.64 1.32
C PRO A 143 -26.00 10.01 1.83
N GLY A 144 -26.12 10.97 0.91
CA GLY A 144 -26.57 12.34 1.19
C GLY A 144 -25.55 13.24 1.90
N SER A 145 -24.35 12.73 2.18
CA SER A 145 -23.28 13.48 2.83
C SER A 145 -22.59 14.50 1.92
N GLY A 146 -22.56 14.23 0.61
CA GLY A 146 -21.75 14.98 -0.37
C GLY A 146 -20.26 14.67 -0.27
N LEU A 147 -19.89 13.59 0.42
CA LEU A 147 -18.50 13.20 0.63
C LEU A 147 -17.82 12.84 -0.68
N GLY A 148 -18.45 12.01 -1.52
CA GLY A 148 -17.89 11.60 -2.81
C GLY A 148 -17.70 12.78 -3.74
N GLU A 149 -18.72 13.62 -3.90
CA GLU A 149 -18.64 14.87 -4.66
C GLU A 149 -17.47 15.75 -4.20
N THR A 150 -17.37 16.03 -2.90
CA THR A 150 -16.29 16.86 -2.33
C THR A 150 -14.92 16.21 -2.49
N PHE A 151 -14.84 14.89 -2.30
CA PHE A 151 -13.61 14.10 -2.43
C PHE A 151 -13.06 14.15 -3.85
N ASN A 152 -13.90 14.02 -4.87
CA ASN A 152 -13.48 14.08 -6.27
C ASN A 152 -13.17 15.51 -6.74
N ALA A 153 -13.85 16.52 -6.18
CA ALA A 153 -13.72 17.91 -6.61
C ALA A 153 -12.55 18.70 -5.97
N SER A 154 -11.92 18.19 -4.90
CA SER A 154 -10.94 18.99 -4.14
C SER A 154 -9.72 18.20 -3.63
N ALA A 155 -8.56 18.46 -4.25
CA ALA A 155 -7.25 17.93 -3.85
C ALA A 155 -6.86 18.40 -2.46
N ALA A 156 -7.20 19.65 -2.12
CA ALA A 156 -6.97 20.19 -0.80
C ALA A 156 -7.75 19.40 0.28
N PHE A 157 -8.99 19.01 -0.02
CA PHE A 157 -9.79 18.19 0.90
C PHE A 157 -9.22 16.78 1.05
N ARG A 158 -8.82 16.13 -0.06
CA ARG A 158 -8.12 14.84 -0.05
C ARG A 158 -6.84 14.89 0.80
N THR A 159 -6.03 15.92 0.61
CA THR A 159 -4.82 16.17 1.41
C THR A 159 -5.14 16.40 2.89
N ALA A 160 -6.20 17.14 3.21
CA ALA A 160 -6.63 17.39 4.58
C ALA A 160 -7.08 16.12 5.29
N ILE A 161 -7.81 15.22 4.61
CA ILE A 161 -8.18 13.89 5.13
C ILE A 161 -6.92 13.10 5.51
N ARG A 162 -5.91 13.09 4.64
CA ARG A 162 -4.63 12.41 4.90
C ARG A 162 -3.91 12.97 6.11
N ALA A 163 -3.86 14.29 6.24
CA ALA A 163 -3.24 14.95 7.39
C ALA A 163 -4.00 14.64 8.70
N ALA A 164 -5.33 14.72 8.67
CA ALA A 164 -6.19 14.45 9.81
C ALA A 164 -6.08 13.00 10.30
N MET A 165 -6.02 12.02 9.39
CA MET A 165 -5.78 10.62 9.74
C MET A 165 -4.49 10.45 10.55
N ARG A 166 -3.41 11.11 10.11
CA ARG A 166 -2.12 11.08 10.81
C ARG A 166 -2.21 11.75 12.16
N GLU A 167 -2.91 12.87 12.26
CA GLU A 167 -3.16 13.53 13.53
C GLU A 167 -3.91 12.61 14.50
N ASP A 168 -4.96 11.93 14.04
CA ASP A 168 -5.85 11.13 14.87
C ASP A 168 -5.28 9.76 15.28
N MET A 169 -4.47 9.13 14.42
CA MET A 169 -4.07 7.71 14.58
C MET A 169 -2.56 7.48 14.68
N PHE A 170 -1.71 8.43 14.28
CA PHE A 170 -0.26 8.24 14.44
C PHE A 170 0.14 8.33 15.92
N VAL A 171 0.84 7.30 16.40
CA VAL A 171 1.44 7.24 17.73
C VAL A 171 2.96 7.31 17.57
N PRO A 172 3.64 8.37 18.08
CA PRO A 172 5.09 8.47 18.03
C PRO A 172 5.78 7.29 18.72
N ASP A 173 6.85 6.78 18.13
CA ASP A 173 7.70 5.77 18.74
C ASP A 173 8.65 6.45 19.74
N PRO A 174 8.53 6.18 21.06
CA PRO A 174 9.36 6.83 22.08
C PRO A 174 10.84 6.44 22.00
N SER A 175 11.19 5.36 21.28
CA SER A 175 12.58 4.97 21.03
C SER A 175 13.24 5.80 19.92
N LYS A 176 12.45 6.55 19.14
CA LYS A 176 12.94 7.38 18.02
C LYS A 176 12.99 8.85 18.42
N ARG A 177 13.91 9.59 17.80
CA ARG A 177 14.00 11.06 17.96
C ARG A 177 12.78 11.74 17.35
N ASP A 178 12.36 12.87 17.89
CA ASP A 178 11.21 13.65 17.41
C ASP A 178 11.27 13.99 15.91
N LYS A 179 12.47 14.31 15.41
CA LYS A 179 12.69 14.56 13.98
C LYS A 179 12.33 13.35 13.11
N ILE A 180 12.57 12.14 13.60
CA ILE A 180 12.24 10.90 12.89
C ILE A 180 10.72 10.67 12.95
N ASN A 181 10.11 10.82 14.12
CA ASN A 181 8.65 10.72 14.27
C ASN A 181 7.92 11.73 13.36
N THR A 182 8.42 12.96 13.29
CA THR A 182 7.90 14.01 12.39
C THR A 182 8.06 13.64 10.92
N ALA A 183 9.20 13.05 10.54
CA ALA A 183 9.40 12.60 9.16
C ALA A 183 8.44 11.45 8.78
N ILE A 184 8.24 10.48 9.68
CA ILE A 184 7.32 9.35 9.46
C ILE A 184 5.88 9.84 9.34
N SER A 185 5.47 10.77 10.22
CA SER A 185 4.11 11.33 10.19
C SER A 185 3.86 12.29 9.03
N SER A 186 4.87 12.69 8.26
CA SER A 186 4.69 13.58 7.10
C SER A 186 3.98 12.91 5.92
N LEU A 187 3.22 13.68 5.15
CA LEU A 187 2.43 13.21 3.99
C LEU A 187 3.26 12.63 2.84
N GLY A 188 4.57 12.89 2.80
CA GLY A 188 5.47 12.33 1.79
C GLY A 188 5.92 10.90 2.10
N CYS A 189 5.75 10.44 3.34
CA CYS A 189 6.20 9.13 3.80
C CYS A 189 5.01 8.19 3.93
N SER A 190 5.17 6.92 3.52
CA SER A 190 4.16 5.93 3.83
C SER A 190 4.11 5.67 5.34
N VAL A 191 2.92 5.59 5.92
CA VAL A 191 2.72 5.33 7.36
C VAL A 191 1.70 4.25 7.57
N MET A 192 1.97 3.36 8.53
CA MET A 192 1.03 2.36 9.02
C MET A 192 0.51 2.78 10.40
N VAL A 193 -0.79 2.75 10.58
CA VAL A 193 -1.49 3.05 11.84
C VAL A 193 -2.50 1.95 12.15
N ASN A 194 -3.01 1.94 13.38
CA ASN A 194 -4.10 1.05 13.76
C ASN A 194 -5.43 1.79 13.64
N TRP A 195 -6.26 1.45 12.65
CA TRP A 195 -7.53 2.16 12.41
C TRP A 195 -8.62 1.82 13.42
N LYS A 196 -8.43 0.79 14.26
CA LYS A 196 -9.33 0.47 15.37
C LYS A 196 -9.04 1.31 16.62
N ARG A 197 -7.96 2.10 16.62
CA ARG A 197 -7.52 2.91 17.77
C ARG A 197 -7.22 4.34 17.34
N SER A 198 -7.96 5.28 17.89
CA SER A 198 -7.66 6.72 17.77
C SER A 198 -7.38 7.30 19.15
N LYS A 199 -6.38 8.19 19.24
CA LYS A 199 -6.06 8.90 20.48
C LYS A 199 -6.97 10.12 20.73
N SER A 200 -7.63 10.59 19.67
CA SER A 200 -8.47 11.78 19.66
C SER A 200 -9.95 11.47 19.41
N GLY A 201 -10.31 10.20 19.19
CA GLY A 201 -11.66 9.83 18.76
C GLY A 201 -11.97 10.36 17.35
N TYR A 202 -10.98 10.39 16.46
CA TYR A 202 -11.12 10.84 15.06
C TYR A 202 -11.60 12.29 14.91
N ALA A 203 -11.24 13.14 15.87
CA ALA A 203 -11.68 14.53 15.93
C ALA A 203 -11.14 15.39 14.78
N ALA A 204 -9.89 15.18 14.35
CA ALA A 204 -9.32 15.94 13.25
C ALA A 204 -10.04 15.62 11.93
N LEU A 205 -10.35 14.33 11.68
CA LEU A 205 -11.13 13.92 10.51
C LEU A 205 -12.54 14.51 10.53
N THR A 206 -13.21 14.45 11.68
CA THR A 206 -14.54 15.07 11.87
C THR A 206 -14.52 16.55 11.52
N LYS A 207 -13.53 17.28 12.02
CA LYS A 207 -13.35 18.71 11.73
C LYS A 207 -13.12 18.99 10.24
N VAL A 208 -12.36 18.13 9.55
CA VAL A 208 -12.13 18.25 8.09
C VAL A 208 -13.45 18.09 7.34
N PHE A 209 -14.29 17.12 7.70
CA PHE A 209 -15.60 16.94 7.08
C PHE A 209 -16.53 18.13 7.29
N GLU A 210 -16.67 18.59 8.55
CA GLU A 210 -17.51 19.74 8.89
C GLU A 210 -17.07 21.02 8.16
N SER A 211 -15.75 21.28 8.12
CA SER A 211 -15.19 22.49 7.50
C SER A 211 -15.36 22.52 5.97
N ASN A 212 -15.63 21.37 5.35
CA ASN A 212 -15.84 21.24 3.90
C ASN A 212 -17.30 20.96 3.55
N GLY A 213 -18.23 21.09 4.50
CA GLY A 213 -19.66 20.95 4.24
C GLY A 213 -20.14 19.50 4.05
N VAL A 214 -19.31 18.50 4.38
CA VAL A 214 -19.73 17.09 4.37
C VAL A 214 -20.67 16.85 5.54
N ARG A 215 -21.90 16.43 5.22
CA ARG A 215 -22.99 16.35 6.22
C ARG A 215 -23.07 14.98 6.86
N GLY A 216 -23.22 14.94 8.18
CA GLY A 216 -23.58 13.73 8.92
C GLY A 216 -22.51 12.63 8.95
N VAL A 217 -21.27 12.94 8.54
CA VAL A 217 -20.15 12.00 8.57
C VAL A 217 -19.15 12.45 9.64
N THR A 218 -18.96 11.63 10.66
CA THR A 218 -17.86 11.80 11.63
C THR A 218 -16.61 11.06 11.15
N GLY A 219 -15.45 11.46 11.67
CA GLY A 219 -14.19 10.74 11.42
C GLY A 219 -14.26 9.27 11.83
N GLU A 220 -14.94 8.97 12.94
CA GLU A 220 -15.14 7.60 13.41
C GLU A 220 -16.02 6.81 12.45
N ALA A 221 -17.18 7.36 12.07
CA ALA A 221 -18.09 6.70 11.13
C ALA A 221 -17.40 6.44 9.79
N PHE A 222 -16.58 7.38 9.32
CA PHE A 222 -15.82 7.24 8.09
C PHE A 222 -14.81 6.08 8.15
N ILE A 223 -13.98 6.03 9.19
CA ILE A 223 -12.95 5.00 9.35
C ILE A 223 -13.58 3.62 9.59
N LEU A 224 -14.62 3.54 10.43
CA LEU A 224 -15.27 2.26 10.74
C LEU A 224 -16.07 1.70 9.56
N ALA A 225 -16.70 2.55 8.74
CA ALA A 225 -17.39 2.08 7.53
C ALA A 225 -16.40 1.50 6.51
N LEU A 226 -15.28 2.18 6.25
CA LEU A 226 -14.23 1.67 5.36
C LEU A 226 -13.56 0.41 5.92
N GLY A 227 -13.14 0.43 7.18
CA GLY A 227 -12.53 -0.73 7.84
C GLY A 227 -13.50 -1.92 8.00
N GLY A 228 -14.80 -1.65 8.10
CA GLY A 228 -15.84 -2.67 8.15
C GLY A 228 -15.95 -3.51 6.88
N LEU A 229 -15.57 -2.95 5.72
CA LEU A 229 -15.56 -3.68 4.44
C LEU A 229 -14.52 -4.83 4.43
N CYS A 230 -13.50 -4.79 5.31
CA CYS A 230 -12.56 -5.90 5.51
C CYS A 230 -13.21 -7.14 6.17
N GLY A 231 -14.41 -7.01 6.74
CA GLY A 231 -15.09 -8.08 7.46
C GLY A 231 -14.62 -8.26 8.91
N THR A 232 -15.13 -9.31 9.56
CA THR A 232 -14.98 -9.54 11.00
C THR A 232 -13.56 -9.89 11.43
N GLU A 233 -12.78 -10.54 10.56
CA GLU A 233 -11.41 -10.99 10.85
C GLU A 233 -10.32 -9.99 10.41
N SER A 234 -10.63 -8.70 10.42
CA SER A 234 -9.67 -7.65 10.05
C SER A 234 -8.54 -7.48 11.06
N HIS A 235 -7.32 -7.25 10.58
CA HIS A 235 -6.12 -6.98 11.38
C HIS A 235 -6.17 -5.64 12.12
N GLY A 236 -6.91 -4.67 11.58
CA GLY A 236 -6.98 -3.32 12.14
C GLY A 236 -5.88 -2.40 11.63
N SER A 237 -5.13 -2.80 10.58
CA SER A 237 -4.03 -1.99 10.04
C SER A 237 -4.52 -1.11 8.89
N LEU A 238 -4.12 0.16 8.91
CA LEU A 238 -4.34 1.12 7.84
C LEU A 238 -2.98 1.65 7.39
N ILE A 239 -2.68 1.54 6.10
CA ILE A 239 -1.45 2.06 5.52
C ILE A 239 -1.79 3.19 4.53
N ASP A 240 -1.26 4.38 4.74
CA ASP A 240 -1.26 5.47 3.74
C ASP A 240 -0.01 5.31 2.87
N ILE A 241 -0.18 4.75 1.68
CA ILE A 241 0.91 4.36 0.78
C ILE A 241 1.14 5.45 -0.27
N THR A 242 2.26 6.15 -0.14
CA THR A 242 2.69 7.20 -1.06
C THR A 242 3.54 6.63 -2.19
N GLY A 243 3.43 7.20 -3.39
CA GLY A 243 4.30 6.86 -4.51
C GLY A 243 5.75 7.28 -4.24
N THR A 244 6.73 6.47 -4.66
CA THR A 244 8.17 6.79 -4.51
C THR A 244 8.71 7.74 -5.60
N GLY A 245 7.83 8.25 -6.47
CA GLY A 245 8.20 9.01 -7.66
C GLY A 245 8.49 8.11 -8.86
N ARG A 246 8.57 8.73 -10.04
CA ARG A 246 8.63 8.14 -11.41
C ARG A 246 9.80 7.17 -11.66
N ARG A 247 9.86 6.04 -10.96
CA ARG A 247 10.69 4.91 -11.36
C ARG A 247 9.78 3.92 -12.05
N LYS A 248 10.13 3.52 -13.27
CA LYS A 248 9.46 2.42 -13.96
C LYS A 248 9.65 1.18 -13.07
N GLU A 249 8.61 0.80 -12.36
CA GLU A 249 8.69 -0.30 -11.42
C GLU A 249 8.80 -1.61 -12.21
N ARG A 250 9.70 -2.49 -11.79
CA ARG A 250 9.65 -3.87 -12.25
C ARG A 250 8.47 -4.49 -11.50
N HIS A 251 7.44 -4.93 -12.21
CA HIS A 251 6.30 -5.57 -11.56
C HIS A 251 6.80 -6.77 -10.74
N SER A 252 6.50 -6.74 -9.45
CA SER A 252 6.61 -7.86 -8.52
C SER A 252 5.18 -8.28 -8.21
N TRP A 253 4.76 -9.40 -8.80
CA TRP A 253 3.40 -9.89 -8.70
C TRP A 253 3.27 -10.72 -7.44
N HIS A 254 2.30 -10.40 -6.59
CA HIS A 254 2.16 -11.08 -5.32
C HIS A 254 0.73 -11.09 -4.78
N GLN A 255 0.50 -11.92 -3.75
CA GLN A 255 -0.59 -11.78 -2.78
C GLN A 255 0.03 -11.37 -1.45
N ASP A 256 -0.64 -10.52 -0.66
CA ASP A 256 -0.10 -10.07 0.63
C ASP A 256 0.01 -11.25 1.63
N SER A 257 -0.91 -12.22 1.53
CA SER A 257 -1.00 -13.39 2.40
C SER A 257 -1.55 -14.66 1.71
N GLY A 258 -2.28 -14.47 0.60
CA GLY A 258 -3.10 -15.49 -0.05
C GLY A 258 -4.32 -15.94 0.74
N LEU A 259 -4.61 -15.36 1.91
CA LEU A 259 -5.74 -15.80 2.74
C LEU A 259 -7.07 -15.24 2.22
N ASP A 260 -8.17 -15.88 2.63
CA ASP A 260 -9.54 -15.44 2.32
C ASP A 260 -9.93 -14.20 3.15
N ARG A 261 -9.17 -13.13 2.98
CA ARG A 261 -9.28 -11.87 3.71
C ARG A 261 -9.51 -10.73 2.74
N ARG A 262 -10.38 -9.82 3.14
CA ARG A 262 -10.70 -8.65 2.33
C ARG A 262 -9.75 -7.51 2.62
N THR A 263 -9.15 -7.00 1.56
CA THR A 263 -8.40 -5.75 1.58
C THR A 263 -9.26 -4.65 0.98
N VAL A 264 -9.22 -3.47 1.59
CA VAL A 264 -9.96 -2.29 1.14
C VAL A 264 -8.96 -1.22 0.78
N MET A 265 -9.06 -0.68 -0.43
CA MET A 265 -8.22 0.40 -0.94
C MET A 265 -9.07 1.64 -1.19
N LEU A 266 -8.77 2.76 -0.52
CA LEU A 266 -9.33 4.08 -0.85
C LEU A 266 -8.29 4.87 -1.66
N GLY A 267 -8.63 5.23 -2.89
CA GLY A 267 -7.75 5.94 -3.81
C GLY A 267 -7.71 7.45 -3.61
N PHE A 268 -6.52 8.05 -3.57
CA PHE A 268 -6.33 9.51 -3.54
C PHE A 268 -5.71 9.98 -4.88
N PRO A 269 -6.51 10.34 -5.90
CA PRO A 269 -6.01 10.73 -7.21
C PRO A 269 -5.21 12.05 -7.16
N PRO A 270 -4.37 12.32 -8.18
CA PRO A 270 -3.43 13.44 -8.20
C PRO A 270 -4.07 14.80 -8.49
N SER A 271 -5.31 14.80 -9.01
CA SER A 271 -5.99 16.01 -9.47
C SER A 271 -7.50 15.90 -9.29
N ASP A 272 -8.16 17.04 -9.34
CA ASP A 272 -9.63 17.12 -9.25
C ASP A 272 -10.28 16.56 -10.51
N GLY A 273 -11.42 15.89 -10.33
CA GLY A 273 -12.16 15.25 -11.42
C GLY A 273 -11.35 14.18 -12.16
N PHE A 274 -10.37 13.56 -11.50
CA PHE A 274 -9.55 12.52 -12.11
C PHE A 274 -10.40 11.31 -12.53
N ASP A 275 -10.17 10.84 -13.74
CA ASP A 275 -10.72 9.62 -14.32
C ASP A 275 -9.61 8.90 -15.06
N GLY A 276 -9.32 7.66 -14.66
CA GLY A 276 -8.28 6.84 -15.29
C GLY A 276 -7.57 5.86 -14.36
N VAL A 277 -6.41 5.38 -14.80
CA VAL A 277 -5.66 4.29 -14.16
C VAL A 277 -4.45 4.79 -13.38
N GLY A 278 -3.90 3.92 -12.53
CA GLY A 278 -2.68 4.20 -11.74
C GLY A 278 -2.94 4.70 -10.32
N VAL A 279 -4.22 4.84 -9.94
CA VAL A 279 -4.62 5.07 -8.54
C VAL A 279 -4.57 3.77 -7.75
N PHE A 280 -5.05 2.69 -8.32
CA PHE A 280 -4.97 1.35 -7.73
C PHE A 280 -3.86 0.54 -8.39
N SER A 281 -3.50 -0.57 -7.75
CA SER A 281 -2.52 -1.53 -8.26
C SER A 281 -3.05 -2.23 -9.51
N HIS A 282 -2.15 -2.65 -10.41
CA HIS A 282 -2.52 -3.65 -11.42
C HIS A 282 -2.91 -4.95 -10.73
N ALA A 283 -3.81 -5.71 -11.36
CA ALA A 283 -4.32 -6.95 -10.81
C ALA A 283 -4.57 -7.99 -11.92
N ALA A 284 -4.40 -9.26 -11.61
CA ALA A 284 -4.81 -10.37 -12.47
C ALA A 284 -5.79 -11.29 -11.73
N LYS A 285 -6.98 -11.47 -12.31
CA LYS A 285 -8.05 -12.32 -11.77
C LYS A 285 -7.61 -13.78 -11.79
N LEU A 286 -7.65 -14.48 -10.66
CA LEU A 286 -7.34 -15.90 -10.63
C LEU A 286 -8.63 -16.73 -10.68
N SER A 287 -8.61 -17.80 -11.46
CA SER A 287 -9.71 -18.78 -11.47
C SER A 287 -9.84 -19.54 -10.14
N HIS A 288 -8.74 -19.74 -9.41
CA HIS A 288 -8.68 -20.46 -8.14
C HIS A 288 -7.64 -19.80 -7.23
N PRO A 289 -7.80 -19.87 -5.90
CA PRO A 289 -6.74 -19.44 -4.97
C PRO A 289 -5.42 -20.20 -5.20
N LEU A 290 -4.31 -19.49 -5.03
CA LEU A 290 -2.99 -20.11 -5.09
C LEU A 290 -2.72 -20.95 -3.84
N ARG A 291 -2.06 -22.09 -4.06
CA ARG A 291 -1.45 -22.89 -2.99
C ARG A 291 -0.36 -22.08 -2.31
N ARG A 292 -0.05 -22.45 -1.07
CA ARG A 292 0.97 -21.77 -0.28
C ARG A 292 2.22 -22.64 -0.18
N ALA A 293 3.39 -22.02 -0.36
CA ALA A 293 4.68 -22.74 -0.33
C ALA A 293 4.96 -23.41 1.02
N ASP A 294 4.53 -22.78 2.12
CA ASP A 294 4.69 -23.30 3.49
C ASP A 294 3.51 -24.18 3.95
N GLY A 295 2.60 -24.52 3.04
CA GLY A 295 1.37 -25.25 3.32
C GLY A 295 0.16 -24.32 3.51
N ASP A 296 -1.02 -24.80 3.10
CA ASP A 296 -2.25 -23.99 3.06
C ASP A 296 -2.74 -23.58 4.47
N ASP A 297 -2.34 -24.30 5.51
CA ASP A 297 -2.65 -24.02 6.93
C ASP A 297 -1.67 -23.03 7.61
N ALA A 298 -0.63 -22.56 6.91
CA ALA A 298 0.38 -21.68 7.50
C ALA A 298 -0.15 -20.26 7.76
N GLU A 299 0.45 -19.53 8.71
CA GLU A 299 0.14 -18.10 8.92
C GLU A 299 0.43 -17.30 7.64
N GLY A 300 -0.49 -16.42 7.25
CA GLY A 300 -0.45 -15.61 6.01
C GLY A 300 0.92 -14.97 5.74
N ALA A 301 1.64 -15.49 4.75
CA ALA A 301 2.92 -14.96 4.28
C ALA A 301 2.75 -14.50 2.83
N VAL A 302 3.55 -13.51 2.43
CA VAL A 302 3.53 -12.98 1.06
C VAL A 302 3.80 -14.11 0.08
N ILE A 303 2.93 -14.27 -0.91
CA ILE A 303 3.10 -15.22 -2.01
C ILE A 303 3.67 -14.42 -3.17
N GLN A 304 4.92 -14.68 -3.55
CA GLN A 304 5.53 -14.08 -4.75
C GLN A 304 5.22 -14.96 -5.95
N TRP A 305 4.80 -14.36 -7.05
CA TRP A 305 4.54 -15.07 -8.30
C TRP A 305 5.79 -15.79 -8.81
N GLU A 306 6.95 -15.15 -8.63
CA GLU A 306 8.25 -15.64 -9.06
C GLU A 306 8.72 -16.88 -8.28
N ASP A 307 8.08 -17.20 -7.15
CA ASP A 307 8.32 -18.45 -6.42
C ASP A 307 7.66 -19.65 -7.13
N PHE A 308 6.72 -19.42 -8.04
CA PHE A 308 6.17 -20.44 -8.93
C PHE A 308 6.99 -20.52 -10.22
N ASP A 309 7.34 -21.73 -10.64
CA ASP A 309 7.93 -22.00 -11.96
C ASP A 309 6.86 -21.94 -13.06
N ALA A 310 6.07 -20.85 -13.08
CA ALA A 310 4.87 -20.66 -13.89
C ALA A 310 5.08 -19.70 -15.07
N GLY A 311 6.28 -19.15 -15.22
CA GLY A 311 6.58 -18.11 -16.22
C GLY A 311 6.01 -16.73 -15.87
N GLU A 312 6.00 -15.82 -16.85
CA GLU A 312 5.40 -14.48 -16.69
C GLU A 312 3.88 -14.54 -16.82
N LEU A 313 3.17 -13.68 -16.09
CA LEU A 313 1.72 -13.52 -16.26
C LEU A 313 1.41 -13.01 -17.68
N PRO A 314 0.47 -13.66 -18.40
CA PRO A 314 0.06 -13.20 -19.72
C PRO A 314 -0.49 -11.77 -19.67
N VAL A 315 -0.21 -11.00 -20.72
CA VAL A 315 -0.59 -9.58 -20.81
C VAL A 315 -2.12 -9.38 -20.78
N GLU A 316 -2.84 -10.35 -21.34
CA GLU A 316 -4.29 -10.37 -21.52
C GLU A 316 -5.08 -10.58 -20.22
N VAL A 317 -4.43 -11.12 -19.18
CA VAL A 317 -5.05 -11.31 -17.85
C VAL A 317 -4.75 -10.16 -16.89
N ILE A 318 -3.87 -9.23 -17.28
CA ILE A 318 -3.46 -8.08 -16.46
C ILE A 318 -4.46 -6.93 -16.65
N GLY A 319 -5.31 -6.72 -15.65
CA GLY A 319 -6.27 -5.64 -15.59
C GLY A 319 -5.72 -4.39 -14.91
N ARG A 320 -6.16 -3.24 -15.39
CA ARG A 320 -5.93 -1.94 -14.77
C ARG A 320 -7.24 -1.44 -14.14
N PRO A 321 -7.41 -1.54 -12.81
CA PRO A 321 -8.53 -0.92 -12.13
C PRO A 321 -8.59 0.59 -12.40
N GLU A 322 -9.72 1.04 -12.92
CA GLU A 322 -9.98 2.45 -13.21
C GLU A 322 -10.56 3.15 -11.98
N TYR A 323 -9.98 4.30 -11.66
CA TYR A 323 -10.58 5.25 -10.73
C TYR A 323 -11.48 6.19 -11.51
N ARG A 324 -12.68 6.42 -10.98
CA ARG A 324 -13.64 7.42 -11.42
C ARG A 324 -14.61 7.70 -10.27
N PRO A 325 -15.40 8.79 -10.32
CA PRO A 325 -16.47 9.00 -9.35
C PRO A 325 -17.38 7.77 -9.22
N GLY A 326 -17.65 7.34 -7.99
CA GLY A 326 -18.36 6.08 -7.68
C GLY A 326 -17.47 4.84 -7.59
N HIS A 327 -16.17 4.97 -7.86
CA HIS A 327 -15.16 3.90 -7.78
C HIS A 327 -13.98 4.32 -6.88
N GLU A 328 -14.22 5.16 -5.87
CA GLU A 328 -13.13 5.66 -5.02
C GLU A 328 -12.58 4.57 -4.09
N VAL A 329 -13.39 3.55 -3.79
CA VAL A 329 -13.03 2.43 -2.92
C VAL A 329 -13.02 1.12 -3.71
N MET A 330 -11.91 0.40 -3.68
CA MET A 330 -11.73 -0.92 -4.28
C MET A 330 -11.61 -1.97 -3.17
N VAL A 331 -12.44 -3.01 -3.20
CA VAL A 331 -12.45 -4.10 -2.23
C VAL A 331 -12.16 -5.41 -2.95
N TYR A 332 -11.25 -6.21 -2.42
CA TYR A 332 -10.92 -7.51 -2.99
C TYR A 332 -10.58 -8.54 -1.93
N CYS A 333 -10.74 -9.82 -2.27
CA CYS A 333 -10.17 -10.92 -1.50
C CYS A 333 -8.72 -11.16 -1.92
N ASP A 334 -7.80 -11.18 -0.96
CA ASP A 334 -6.36 -11.34 -1.25
C ASP A 334 -6.05 -12.69 -1.92
N ALA A 335 -6.82 -13.74 -1.62
CA ALA A 335 -6.68 -15.06 -2.23
C ALA A 335 -7.04 -15.11 -3.73
N THR A 336 -7.87 -14.19 -4.24
CA THR A 336 -8.56 -14.35 -5.52
C THR A 336 -7.88 -13.64 -6.70
N HIS A 337 -6.86 -12.83 -6.46
CA HIS A 337 -6.11 -12.16 -7.52
C HIS A 337 -4.66 -12.00 -7.06
N VAL A 338 -3.75 -11.77 -8.01
CA VAL A 338 -2.40 -11.27 -7.73
C VAL A 338 -2.32 -9.82 -8.16
N HIS A 339 -1.55 -9.01 -7.44
CA HIS A 339 -1.41 -7.59 -7.75
C HIS A 339 0.03 -7.15 -7.82
N SER A 340 0.24 -6.03 -8.50
CA SER A 340 1.53 -5.36 -8.59
C SER A 340 1.33 -3.86 -8.71
N ALA A 341 2.40 -3.10 -8.44
CA ALA A 341 2.36 -1.66 -8.65
C ALA A 341 1.98 -1.31 -10.10
N PRO A 342 1.25 -0.20 -10.30
CA PRO A 342 0.87 0.24 -11.64
C PRO A 342 2.11 0.70 -12.44
N ASP A 343 2.01 0.70 -13.78
CA ASP A 343 3.07 1.21 -14.66
C ASP A 343 3.47 2.65 -14.30
N GLU A 344 2.44 3.45 -14.03
CA GLU A 344 2.53 4.84 -13.64
C GLU A 344 1.70 5.04 -12.37
N THR A 345 2.35 5.58 -11.34
CA THR A 345 1.66 5.92 -10.09
C THR A 345 0.97 7.27 -10.25
N ASN A 346 -0.31 7.22 -10.63
CA ASN A 346 -1.18 8.39 -10.77
C ASN A 346 -2.01 8.56 -9.49
N ARG A 347 -1.35 8.84 -8.37
CA ARG A 347 -2.00 9.08 -7.08
C ARG A 347 -1.10 9.90 -6.15
N GLU A 348 -1.72 10.66 -5.27
CA GLU A 348 -1.05 11.19 -4.08
C GLU A 348 -0.78 10.08 -3.07
N SER A 349 -1.75 9.17 -2.94
CA SER A 349 -1.67 8.02 -2.04
C SER A 349 -2.74 6.97 -2.37
N VAL A 350 -2.60 5.80 -1.75
CA VAL A 350 -3.71 4.88 -1.54
C VAL A 350 -3.74 4.45 -0.08
N TRP A 351 -4.92 4.48 0.52
CA TRP A 351 -5.13 3.93 1.85
C TRP A 351 -5.47 2.46 1.73
N ARG A 352 -4.73 1.59 2.41
CA ARG A 352 -4.99 0.14 2.45
C ARG A 352 -5.41 -0.27 3.86
N PHE A 353 -6.65 -0.74 4.00
CA PHE A 353 -7.16 -1.34 5.23
C PHE A 353 -7.07 -2.87 5.14
N MET A 354 -6.61 -3.48 6.23
CA MET A 354 -6.52 -4.95 6.40
C MET A 354 -6.94 -5.36 7.80
#